data_AF-A0A5H8L165-F1
#
_entry.id   AF-A0A5H8L165-F1
#
_cell.length_a   1.000
_cell.length_b   1.000
_cell.length_c   1.000
_cell.angle_alpha   90.00
_cell.angle_beta   90.00
_cell.angle_gamma   90.00
#
_symmetry.space_group_name_H-M   'P 1'
#
loop_
_entity.id
_entity.type
_entity.pdbx_description
1 polymer ?
#
loop_
_entity_poly.entity_id
_entity_poly.type
_entity_poly.pdbx_seq_one_letter_code
_entity_poly.pdbx_strand_id
1 'polypeptide(L)'
;MRILRLMALPLFALSLSVSITGCDQKNDTLQGNQNNMTAFIKKIAANKESEETQHYVGNLNGIEIKLTYYYKGDIVLRQASENKILYKTLKANNKEEAQKMLSQVSEAYQGISGLTERIDYYDSYATEYVNIDFTQAKMSDLCKLPGSSIDNCSAHYLSMIRSQKLLEESGYHRIN
;
A
#
# COMPACT_ATOMS: atom_id res chain seq x y z
N MET A 1 20.93 -14.75 22.61
CA MET A 1 19.94 -14.64 21.52
C MET A 1 20.42 -13.61 20.51
N ARG A 2 20.98 -14.05 19.38
CA ARG A 2 21.23 -13.16 18.25
C ARG A 2 19.87 -12.85 17.65
N ILE A 3 19.37 -11.63 17.87
CA ILE A 3 18.26 -11.07 17.11
C ILE A 3 18.73 -11.13 15.65
N LEU A 4 18.21 -12.09 14.91
CA LEU A 4 18.38 -12.16 13.47
C LEU A 4 17.81 -10.82 12.98
N ARG A 5 18.68 -9.87 12.63
CA ARG A 5 18.29 -8.71 11.84
C ARG A 5 17.81 -9.30 10.54
N LEU A 6 16.54 -9.69 10.49
CA LEU A 6 15.80 -9.90 9.27
C LEU A 6 16.02 -8.59 8.55
N MET A 7 16.92 -8.59 7.57
CA MET A 7 17.07 -7.46 6.67
C MET A 7 15.64 -7.13 6.25
N ALA A 8 15.25 -5.88 6.43
CA ALA A 8 13.96 -5.36 6.02
C ALA A 8 13.87 -5.51 4.50
N LEU A 9 13.65 -6.74 4.05
CA LEU A 9 13.19 -7.05 2.72
C LEU A 9 11.82 -6.38 2.70
N PRO A 10 11.60 -5.39 1.82
CA PRO A 10 10.30 -4.78 1.61
C PRO A 10 9.44 -5.84 0.93
N LEU A 11 9.05 -6.83 1.71
CA LEU A 11 8.39 -8.06 1.30
C LEU A 11 6.96 -7.77 0.87
N PHE A 12 6.40 -6.68 1.43
CA PHE A 12 5.06 -6.20 1.21
C PHE A 12 5.16 -4.76 0.70
N ALA A 13 5.29 -4.64 -0.62
CA ALA A 13 5.44 -3.37 -1.29
C ALA A 13 4.12 -2.58 -1.26
N LEU A 14 3.91 -1.82 -0.19
CA LEU A 14 2.91 -0.77 -0.14
C LEU A 14 3.45 0.42 -0.94
N SER A 15 3.30 0.37 -2.25
CA SER A 15 3.68 1.44 -3.19
C SER A 15 2.66 2.58 -3.15
N LEU A 16 2.54 3.19 -1.97
CA LEU A 16 1.70 4.33 -1.67
C LEU A 16 2.53 5.60 -1.76
N SER A 17 2.78 6.11 -2.95
CA SER A 17 3.71 7.21 -3.15
C SER A 17 2.95 8.56 -3.15
N VAL A 18 3.27 9.46 -2.21
CA VAL A 18 2.62 10.77 -2.01
C VAL A 18 3.64 11.89 -1.80
N SER A 19 4.21 12.45 -2.86
CA SER A 19 5.06 13.64 -2.71
C SER A 19 4.20 14.91 -2.61
N ILE A 20 4.34 15.70 -1.54
CA ILE A 20 3.79 17.08 -1.45
C ILE A 20 4.83 18.13 -1.84
N THR A 21 5.44 18.03 -3.01
CA THR A 21 6.13 19.19 -3.57
C THR A 21 5.93 19.24 -5.09
N GLY A 22 5.27 20.30 -5.57
CA GLY A 22 5.10 20.58 -6.99
C GLY A 22 3.84 21.39 -7.29
N CYS A 23 4.06 22.66 -7.63
CA CYS A 23 3.12 23.78 -7.77
C CYS A 23 1.99 23.57 -8.79
N ASP A 24 0.72 23.73 -8.36
CA ASP A 24 -0.17 24.77 -8.88
C ASP A 24 -1.32 24.96 -7.87
N GLN A 25 -1.05 25.79 -6.85
CA GLN A 25 -2.06 26.23 -5.90
C GLN A 25 -2.75 27.46 -6.49
N LYS A 26 -3.94 27.25 -7.05
CA LYS A 26 -5.03 28.21 -6.82
C LYS A 26 -6.03 27.54 -5.87
N ASN A 27 -5.95 27.99 -4.61
CA ASN A 27 -6.96 27.93 -3.55
C ASN A 27 -7.60 26.54 -3.32
N ASP A 28 -7.28 25.79 -2.26
CA ASP A 28 -7.39 26.23 -0.86
C ASP A 28 -6.35 25.55 0.03
N THR A 29 -5.94 26.28 1.06
CA THR A 29 -5.10 25.85 2.16
C THR A 29 -5.76 24.69 2.92
N LEU A 30 -5.30 23.45 2.73
CA LEU A 30 -5.60 22.33 3.65
C LEU A 30 -4.38 22.02 4.51
N GLN A 31 -3.95 23.01 5.30
CA GLN A 31 -3.29 22.73 6.58
C GLN A 31 -4.40 22.49 7.60
N GLY A 32 -4.77 21.22 7.80
CA GLY A 32 -5.82 20.82 8.73
C GLY A 32 -5.36 19.72 9.67
N ASN A 33 -5.81 19.77 10.92
CA ASN A 33 -5.74 18.66 11.88
C ASN A 33 -6.18 17.34 11.18
N GLN A 34 -5.49 16.22 11.41
CA GLN A 34 -5.80 14.89 10.83
C GLN A 34 -7.29 14.53 10.91
N ASN A 35 -7.98 14.93 11.99
CA ASN A 35 -9.41 14.69 12.19
C ASN A 35 -10.30 15.36 11.12
N ASN A 36 -9.87 16.51 10.58
CA ASN A 36 -10.58 17.25 9.53
C ASN A 36 -10.40 16.58 8.15
N MET A 37 -9.26 15.93 7.89
CA MET A 37 -9.07 15.24 6.61
C MET A 37 -9.77 13.89 6.53
N THR A 38 -9.81 13.10 7.60
CA THR A 38 -10.62 11.89 7.60
C THR A 38 -12.09 12.22 7.30
N ALA A 39 -12.59 13.36 7.80
CA ALA A 39 -13.92 13.86 7.45
C ALA A 39 -14.03 14.27 5.96
N PHE A 40 -12.99 14.89 5.40
CA PHE A 40 -12.92 15.21 3.97
C PHE A 40 -12.96 13.96 3.08
N ILE A 41 -12.10 12.96 3.31
CA ILE A 41 -12.11 11.71 2.52
C ILE A 41 -13.46 11.00 2.66
N LYS A 42 -14.04 10.95 3.87
CA LYS A 42 -15.40 10.41 4.08
C LYS A 42 -16.47 11.18 3.29
N LYS A 43 -16.37 12.51 3.22
CA LYS A 43 -17.28 13.34 2.41
C LYS A 43 -17.16 13.02 0.92
N ILE A 44 -15.94 12.86 0.41
CA ILE A 44 -15.69 12.46 -1.00
C ILE A 44 -16.23 11.04 -1.25
N ALA A 45 -15.96 10.09 -0.35
CA ALA A 45 -16.49 8.73 -0.43
C ALA A 45 -18.03 8.72 -0.49
N ALA A 46 -18.69 9.56 0.31
CA ALA A 46 -20.15 9.70 0.35
C ALA A 46 -20.77 10.52 -0.81
N ASN A 47 -19.96 11.19 -1.64
CA ASN A 47 -20.45 11.93 -2.81
C ASN A 47 -21.13 10.96 -3.81
N LYS A 48 -22.14 11.44 -4.54
CA LYS A 48 -22.85 10.72 -5.60
C LYS A 48 -22.02 10.45 -6.85
N GLU A 49 -20.87 11.13 -7.00
CA GLU A 49 -19.91 10.81 -8.06
C GLU A 49 -19.51 9.34 -8.03
N SER A 50 -19.44 8.75 -9.21
CA SER A 50 -19.01 7.36 -9.39
C SER A 50 -17.55 7.20 -8.99
N GLU A 51 -17.25 6.09 -8.34
CA GLU A 51 -15.88 5.69 -8.06
C GLU A 51 -15.24 5.14 -9.33
N GLU A 52 -14.01 5.56 -9.61
CA GLU A 52 -13.17 5.05 -10.68
C GLU A 52 -12.23 3.97 -10.13
N THR A 53 -11.85 3.04 -11.01
CA THR A 53 -10.93 1.94 -10.66
C THR A 53 -9.75 1.94 -11.61
N GLN A 54 -8.53 1.78 -11.07
CA GLN A 54 -7.34 1.60 -11.87
C GLN A 54 -6.47 0.45 -11.36
N HIS A 55 -6.06 -0.41 -12.29
CA HIS A 55 -5.21 -1.56 -12.04
C HIS A 55 -3.78 -1.33 -12.53
N TYR A 56 -2.81 -1.85 -11.78
CA TYR A 56 -1.40 -1.88 -12.14
C TYR A 56 -0.80 -3.25 -11.87
N VAL A 57 0.20 -3.62 -12.66
CA VAL A 57 1.05 -4.78 -12.42
C VAL A 57 2.51 -4.36 -12.37
N GLY A 58 3.30 -4.99 -11.53
CA GLY A 58 4.73 -4.72 -11.42
C GLY A 58 5.48 -5.92 -10.87
N ASN A 59 6.81 -5.79 -10.86
CA ASN A 59 7.69 -6.76 -10.23
C ASN A 59 8.69 -6.05 -9.34
N LEU A 60 8.72 -6.41 -8.05
CA LEU A 60 9.72 -5.90 -7.12
C LEU A 60 10.56 -7.07 -6.61
N ASN A 61 11.82 -7.12 -7.01
CA ASN A 61 12.78 -8.15 -6.56
C ASN A 61 12.25 -9.60 -6.73
N GLY A 62 11.52 -9.87 -7.81
CA GLY A 62 10.95 -11.19 -8.07
C GLY A 62 9.62 -11.47 -7.38
N ILE A 63 9.01 -10.48 -6.71
CA ILE A 63 7.63 -10.51 -6.22
C ILE A 63 6.74 -9.93 -7.31
N GLU A 64 5.78 -10.71 -7.81
CA GLU A 64 4.78 -10.22 -8.75
C GLU A 64 3.70 -9.47 -7.96
N ILE A 65 3.43 -8.22 -8.33
CA ILE A 65 2.53 -7.32 -7.60
C ILE A 65 1.40 -6.90 -8.53
N LYS A 66 0.16 -7.03 -8.07
CA LYS A 66 -1.02 -6.42 -8.69
C LYS A 66 -1.59 -5.41 -7.72
N LEU A 67 -1.86 -4.21 -8.19
CA LEU A 67 -2.47 -3.15 -7.41
C LEU A 67 -3.80 -2.76 -8.03
N THR A 68 -4.78 -2.47 -7.19
CA THR A 68 -6.06 -1.90 -7.58
C THR A 68 -6.31 -0.66 -6.74
N TYR A 69 -6.54 0.46 -7.41
CA TYR A 69 -6.87 1.74 -6.81
C TYR A 69 -8.34 2.03 -7.06
N TYR A 70 -9.04 2.46 -6.01
CA TYR A 70 -10.42 2.92 -6.06
C TYR A 70 -10.45 4.38 -5.64
N TYR A 71 -10.87 5.27 -6.52
CA TYR A 71 -10.68 6.72 -6.34
C TYR A 71 -11.84 7.55 -6.90
N LYS A 72 -11.92 8.81 -6.48
CA LYS A 72 -12.82 9.82 -7.05
C LYS A 72 -12.05 11.09 -7.33
N GLY A 73 -12.06 11.55 -8.58
CA GLY A 73 -11.21 12.66 -9.01
C GLY A 73 -9.74 12.31 -8.78
N ASP A 74 -9.03 13.06 -7.95
CA ASP A 74 -7.64 12.75 -7.60
C ASP A 74 -7.49 12.00 -6.27
N ILE A 75 -8.57 11.71 -5.54
CA ILE A 75 -8.47 11.19 -4.17
C ILE A 75 -8.70 9.69 -4.16
N VAL A 76 -7.68 8.93 -3.76
CA VAL A 76 -7.81 7.48 -3.54
C VAL A 76 -8.55 7.21 -2.24
N LEU A 77 -9.59 6.38 -2.34
CA LEU A 77 -10.44 5.97 -1.23
C LEU A 77 -10.00 4.61 -0.68
N ARG A 78 -9.67 3.68 -1.57
CA ARG A 78 -9.22 2.34 -1.20
C ARG A 78 -8.09 1.87 -2.12
N GLN A 79 -7.24 1.01 -1.59
CA GLN A 79 -6.27 0.26 -2.36
C GLN A 79 -6.36 -1.22 -2.00
N ALA A 80 -6.23 -2.09 -2.99
CA ALA A 80 -6.00 -3.51 -2.79
C ALA A 80 -4.71 -3.94 -3.50
N SER A 81 -3.92 -4.81 -2.87
CA SER A 81 -2.77 -5.46 -3.49
C SER A 81 -2.89 -6.99 -3.44
N GLU A 82 -2.44 -7.64 -4.49
CA GLU A 82 -2.20 -9.09 -4.55
C GLU A 82 -0.73 -9.31 -4.90
N ASN A 83 0.02 -9.88 -3.96
CA ASN A 83 1.47 -10.01 -4.02
C ASN A 83 1.84 -11.50 -4.02
N LYS A 84 2.40 -11.99 -5.12
CA LYS A 84 2.84 -13.38 -5.24
C LYS A 84 4.34 -13.47 -4.94
N ILE A 85 4.63 -14.19 -3.86
CA ILE A 85 5.95 -14.27 -3.24
C ILE A 85 6.46 -15.71 -3.37
N LEU A 86 7.45 -15.92 -4.24
CA LEU A 86 8.09 -17.23 -4.37
C LEU A 86 8.97 -17.50 -3.16
N TYR A 87 8.95 -18.73 -2.61
CA TYR A 87 9.77 -19.06 -1.42
C TYR A 87 11.28 -18.93 -1.69
N LYS A 88 11.69 -19.15 -2.94
CA LYS A 88 13.06 -18.88 -3.40
C LYS A 88 13.47 -17.41 -3.23
N THR A 89 12.53 -16.47 -3.39
CA THR A 89 12.78 -15.03 -3.21
C THR A 89 13.05 -14.71 -1.74
N LEU A 90 12.44 -15.48 -0.83
CA LEU A 90 12.68 -15.40 0.62
C LEU A 90 13.95 -16.12 1.06
N LYS A 91 14.57 -16.89 0.15
CA LYS A 91 15.63 -17.86 0.48
C LYS A 91 15.18 -18.90 1.51
N ALA A 92 13.88 -19.18 1.56
CA ALA A 92 13.31 -20.24 2.37
C ALA A 92 13.49 -21.59 1.67
N ASN A 93 13.91 -22.61 2.41
CA ASN A 93 14.18 -23.94 1.87
C ASN A 93 12.91 -24.78 1.69
N ASN A 94 11.84 -24.44 2.42
CA ASN A 94 10.56 -25.14 2.41
C ASN A 94 9.40 -24.20 2.80
N LYS A 95 8.17 -24.73 2.74
CA LYS A 95 6.94 -24.01 3.03
C LYS A 95 6.87 -23.53 4.48
N GLU A 96 7.30 -24.36 5.42
CA GLU A 96 7.24 -24.09 6.85
C GLU A 96 8.16 -22.91 7.23
N GLU A 97 9.37 -22.86 6.64
CA GLU A 97 10.30 -21.76 6.82
C GLU A 97 9.74 -20.46 6.22
N ALA A 98 9.16 -20.53 5.02
CA ALA A 98 8.53 -19.37 4.39
C ALA A 98 7.34 -18.85 5.21
N GLN A 99 6.47 -19.75 5.71
CA GLN A 99 5.37 -19.41 6.60
C GLN A 99 5.86 -18.69 7.85
N LYS A 100 6.89 -19.21 8.51
CA LYS A 100 7.45 -18.57 9.70
C LYS A 100 7.97 -17.16 9.40
N MET A 101 8.69 -16.98 8.29
CA MET A 101 9.21 -15.67 7.89
C MET A 101 8.07 -14.68 7.58
N LEU A 102 7.06 -15.11 6.82
CA LEU A 102 5.94 -14.28 6.42
C LEU A 102 5.03 -13.92 7.60
N SER A 103 4.73 -14.88 8.49
CA SER A 103 3.96 -14.61 9.71
C SER A 103 4.62 -13.58 10.62
N GLN A 104 5.96 -13.60 10.74
CA GLN A 104 6.68 -12.60 11.54
C GLN A 104 6.56 -11.18 10.97
N VAL A 105 6.48 -11.03 9.64
CA VAL A 105 6.27 -9.72 9.01
C VAL A 105 4.80 -9.30 9.09
N SER A 106 3.89 -10.25 8.90
CA SER A 106 2.43 -10.06 8.96
C SER A 106 1.96 -9.49 10.30
N GLU A 107 2.65 -9.79 11.41
CA GLU A 107 2.38 -9.19 12.72
C GLU A 107 2.34 -7.65 12.69
N ALA A 108 3.16 -7.01 11.84
CA ALA A 108 3.21 -5.55 11.73
C ALA A 108 1.96 -4.94 11.06
N TYR A 109 1.22 -5.74 10.30
CA TYR A 109 0.02 -5.33 9.56
C TYR A 109 -1.26 -5.48 10.39
N GLN A 110 -1.20 -6.22 11.50
CA GLN A 110 -2.37 -6.50 12.33
C GLN A 110 -2.76 -5.31 13.21
N GLY A 111 -4.06 -5.13 13.42
CA GLY A 111 -4.61 -4.12 14.33
C GLY A 111 -4.55 -2.67 13.82
N ILE A 112 -4.16 -2.45 12.57
CA ILE A 112 -4.18 -1.13 11.95
C ILE A 112 -5.59 -0.82 11.43
N SER A 113 -6.18 0.27 11.89
CA SER A 113 -7.50 0.69 11.45
C SER A 113 -7.53 0.92 9.94
N GLY A 114 -8.56 0.40 9.27
CA GLY A 114 -8.69 0.51 7.83
C GLY A 114 -7.73 -0.37 7.03
N LEU A 115 -6.94 -1.25 7.64
CA LEU A 115 -6.09 -2.20 6.93
C LEU A 115 -6.50 -3.63 7.25
N THR A 116 -6.53 -4.49 6.23
CA THR A 116 -6.64 -5.94 6.40
C THR A 116 -5.58 -6.63 5.57
N GLU A 117 -5.01 -7.70 6.11
CA GLU A 117 -4.01 -8.54 5.45
C GLU A 117 -4.47 -10.00 5.52
N ARG A 118 -4.23 -10.76 4.45
CA ARG A 118 -4.37 -12.22 4.40
C ARG A 118 -3.24 -12.81 3.59
N ILE A 119 -2.68 -13.94 4.06
CA ILE A 119 -1.68 -14.70 3.30
C ILE A 119 -2.19 -16.12 3.05
N ASP A 120 -2.24 -16.50 1.78
CA ASP A 120 -2.55 -17.86 1.33
C ASP A 120 -1.24 -18.57 0.94
N TYR A 121 -1.01 -19.77 1.49
CA TYR A 121 0.26 -20.51 1.33
C TYR A 121 0.13 -21.73 0.43
N TYR A 122 0.93 -21.77 -0.63
CA TYR A 122 1.01 -22.88 -1.59
C TYR A 122 2.34 -23.63 -1.44
N ASP A 123 2.64 -24.56 -2.35
CA ASP A 123 3.80 -25.46 -2.20
C ASP A 123 5.14 -24.75 -2.44
N SER A 124 5.19 -23.80 -3.38
CA SER A 124 6.43 -23.11 -3.78
C SER A 124 6.35 -21.58 -3.67
N TYR A 125 5.19 -21.05 -3.28
CA TYR A 125 4.94 -19.62 -3.16
C TYR A 125 3.81 -19.34 -2.17
N ALA A 126 3.70 -18.09 -1.75
CA ALA A 126 2.55 -17.55 -1.05
C ALA A 126 1.95 -16.40 -1.86
N THR A 127 0.65 -16.15 -1.66
CA THR A 127 -0.02 -14.95 -2.15
C THR A 127 -0.50 -14.14 -0.95
N GLU A 128 -0.01 -12.92 -0.82
CA GLU A 128 -0.45 -11.96 0.18
C GLU A 128 -1.46 -10.99 -0.45
N TYR A 129 -2.52 -10.71 0.31
CA TYR A 129 -3.55 -9.73 -0.02
C TYR A 129 -3.54 -8.64 1.04
N VAL A 130 -3.38 -7.38 0.63
CA VAL A 130 -3.50 -6.23 1.53
C VAL A 130 -4.61 -5.33 1.01
N ASN A 131 -5.55 -4.96 1.88
CA ASN A 131 -6.60 -4.00 1.55
C ASN A 131 -6.54 -2.84 2.52
N ILE A 132 -6.61 -1.63 1.98
CA ILE A 132 -6.55 -0.38 2.74
C ILE A 132 -7.77 0.46 2.40
N ASP A 133 -8.43 0.94 3.43
CA ASP A 133 -9.51 1.92 3.42
C ASP A 133 -8.99 3.24 4.01
N PHE A 134 -8.71 4.21 3.14
CA PHE A 134 -8.21 5.54 3.51
C PHE A 134 -9.27 6.42 4.21
N THR A 135 -10.53 5.98 4.27
CA THR A 135 -11.54 6.64 5.12
C THR A 135 -11.36 6.30 6.60
N GLN A 136 -10.55 5.30 6.92
CA GLN A 136 -10.27 4.83 8.29
C GLN A 136 -8.78 4.84 8.63
N ALA A 137 -7.94 4.44 7.68
CA ALA A 137 -6.50 4.32 7.87
C ALA A 137 -5.81 5.68 8.06
N LYS A 138 -4.75 5.68 8.87
CA LYS A 138 -3.87 6.83 9.07
C LYS A 138 -2.57 6.63 8.30
N MET A 139 -2.20 7.61 7.47
CA MET A 139 -0.96 7.55 6.68
C MET A 139 0.28 7.35 7.57
N SER A 140 0.30 7.94 8.76
CA SER A 140 1.38 7.79 9.73
C SER A 140 1.56 6.35 10.23
N ASP A 141 0.49 5.55 10.25
CA ASP A 141 0.56 4.15 10.68
C ASP A 141 0.96 3.26 9.50
N LEU A 142 0.44 3.53 8.30
CA LEU A 142 0.86 2.86 7.06
C LEU A 142 2.34 3.09 6.73
N CYS A 143 2.89 4.24 7.10
CA CYS A 143 4.31 4.54 6.94
C CYS A 143 5.25 3.66 7.77
N LYS A 144 4.76 3.11 8.88
CA LYS A 144 5.57 2.27 9.78
C LYS A 144 5.65 0.82 9.28
N LEU A 145 4.87 0.47 8.26
CA LEU A 145 4.78 -0.89 7.75
C LEU A 145 6.06 -1.30 7.02
N PRO A 146 6.54 -2.54 7.25
CA PRO A 146 7.64 -3.11 6.47
C PRO A 146 7.33 -3.08 4.98
N GLY A 147 8.17 -2.43 4.16
CA GLY A 147 7.94 -2.33 2.71
C GLY A 147 7.02 -1.20 2.27
N SER A 148 6.60 -0.33 3.21
CA SER A 148 6.01 0.95 2.88
C SER A 148 6.97 1.80 2.04
N SER A 149 6.48 2.25 0.87
CA SER A 149 7.17 3.21 0.00
C SER A 149 6.53 4.60 0.08
N ILE A 150 5.84 4.88 1.18
CA ILE A 150 5.29 6.21 1.46
C ILE A 150 6.43 7.16 1.77
N ASP A 151 6.65 8.11 0.87
CA ASP A 151 7.64 9.17 0.97
C ASP A 151 7.20 10.29 1.93
N ASN A 152 5.90 10.52 2.10
CA ASN A 152 5.35 11.50 3.03
C ASN A 152 4.36 10.92 4.05
N CYS A 153 4.87 10.60 5.23
CA CYS A 153 4.06 10.09 6.35
C CYS A 153 3.09 11.11 6.97
N SER A 154 3.25 12.39 6.63
CA SER A 154 2.34 13.46 7.03
C SER A 154 1.26 13.75 5.99
N ALA A 155 1.25 13.03 4.86
CA ALA A 155 0.20 13.19 3.87
C ALA A 155 -1.16 12.87 4.47
N HIS A 156 -2.16 13.68 4.11
CA HIS A 156 -3.51 13.54 4.63
C HIS A 156 -4.42 12.70 3.73
N TYR A 157 -4.09 12.60 2.44
CA TYR A 157 -4.77 11.76 1.44
C TYR A 157 -3.74 11.25 0.43
N LEU A 158 -4.13 10.23 -0.33
CA LEU A 158 -3.36 9.66 -1.43
C LEU A 158 -3.90 10.18 -2.76
N SER A 159 -3.02 10.80 -3.55
CA SER A 159 -3.35 11.35 -4.88
C SER A 159 -3.23 10.26 -5.94
N MET A 160 -4.26 10.07 -6.77
CA MET A 160 -4.24 9.08 -7.86
C MET A 160 -3.26 9.50 -8.96
N ILE A 161 -3.25 10.77 -9.35
CA ILE A 161 -2.35 11.31 -10.38
C ILE A 161 -0.88 11.10 -9.96
N ARG A 162 -0.55 11.38 -8.70
CA ARG A 162 0.82 11.15 -8.19
C ARG A 162 1.16 9.68 -8.07
N SER A 163 0.23 8.87 -7.54
CA SER A 163 0.42 7.42 -7.43
C SER A 163 0.71 6.81 -8.80
N GLN A 164 -0.06 7.19 -9.83
CA GLN A 164 0.16 6.74 -11.20
C GLN A 164 1.57 7.07 -11.69
N LYS A 165 1.97 8.34 -11.59
CA LYS A 165 3.29 8.79 -12.05
C LYS A 165 4.41 7.97 -11.40
N LEU A 166 4.37 7.83 -10.07
CA LEU A 166 5.43 7.17 -9.31
C LEU A 166 5.44 5.66 -9.51
N LEU A 167 4.27 5.04 -9.73
CA LEU A 167 4.18 3.63 -10.13
C LEU A 167 4.83 3.41 -11.50
N GLU A 168 4.50 4.22 -12.49
CA GLU A 168 5.06 4.14 -13.83
C GLU A 168 6.58 4.38 -13.84
N GLU A 169 7.06 5.38 -13.08
CA GLU A 169 8.50 5.64 -12.87
C GLU A 169 9.21 4.46 -12.18
N SER A 170 8.50 3.72 -11.33
CA SER A 170 9.00 2.52 -10.66
C SER A 170 8.86 1.23 -11.49
N GLY A 171 8.44 1.34 -12.76
CA GLY A 171 8.34 0.21 -13.69
C GLY A 171 7.04 -0.59 -13.60
N TYR A 172 6.01 -0.08 -12.92
CA TYR A 172 4.67 -0.68 -12.97
C TYR A 172 3.97 -0.30 -14.27
N HIS A 173 3.09 -1.18 -14.73
CA HIS A 173 2.32 -1.00 -15.94
C HIS A 173 0.83 -0.99 -15.64
N ARG A 174 0.16 0.03 -16.16
CA ARG A 174 -1.30 0.14 -16.15
C ARG A 174 -1.91 -1.03 -16.92
N ILE A 175 -2.95 -1.64 -16.38
CA ILE A 175 -3.78 -2.63 -17.09
C ILE A 175 -5.26 -2.23 -17.04
N ASN A 176 -6.03 -2.76 -17.99
CA ASN A 176 -7.47 -2.55 -18.11
C ASN A 176 -8.24 -3.68 -17.45
#